data_AF-A0A2V2D0V0-F1
#
_entry.id   AF-A0A2V2D0V0-F1
#
_cell.length_a   1.000
_cell.length_b   1.000
_cell.length_c   1.000
_cell.angle_alpha   90.00
_cell.angle_beta   90.00
_cell.angle_gamma   90.00
#
_symmetry.space_group_name_H-M   'P 1'
#
loop_
_entity.id
_entity.type
_entity.pdbx_description
1 polymer ?
#
loop_
_entity_poly.entity_id
_entity_poly.type
_entity_poly.pdbx_seq_one_letter_code
_entity_poly.pdbx_strand_id
1 'polypeptide(L)'
;MENNVKAKRRVIAILSTVIALCVIIGIVLLILHIRNNTDGRSLVGTDTTENYLNQPQSTETEAETEALKPEFEISEAGVLTSYNGDDETVVIPDNVISIGADAFGASPKAEAITTVKLGKSVEDIDVQAFVNLTKLENVEVPEENGNFIFKDGVLIKADNSVFFCMPSIVKADYDMFNIFYDVISDNIDGEGEAKLVSGNMMAKIEREYASSDDFLGRKYYLYCKAFSANGQYIEFDKAEFNDVDFNYKWIFIKNCAYSTSECIVYSYTTDATAYGKTWLFTNNEIVRVDINKNKLQEGEKINGEEWYNYSVITFEAGEDGSLRYTRMPLKYVFYSGELDYAYCWTGLDEFAKEIGYVKIENGNIVYYPEEKFTARDLGYDEDYVIKYLIKGTDLSVEEYFIQQSQRFESAK
;
A
#
# COMPACT_ATOMS: atom_id res chain seq x y z
N MET A 1 49.72 4.26 -0.61
CA MET A 1 48.42 3.62 -0.94
C MET A 1 47.95 2.62 0.11
N GLU A 2 48.85 1.82 0.71
CA GLU A 2 48.52 0.75 1.67
C GLU A 2 47.89 1.23 3.00
N ASN A 3 48.30 2.38 3.53
CA ASN A 3 47.75 2.95 4.78
C ASN A 3 46.27 3.37 4.66
N ASN A 4 45.80 3.73 3.46
CA ASN A 4 44.42 4.16 3.23
C ASN A 4 43.45 2.97 3.15
N VAL A 5 43.94 1.80 2.72
CA VAL A 5 43.16 0.54 2.67
C VAL A 5 42.97 -0.03 4.08
N LYS A 6 43.99 0.03 4.95
CA LYS A 6 43.86 -0.38 6.37
C LYS A 6 42.90 0.52 7.15
N ALA A 7 42.91 1.83 6.88
CA ALA A 7 41.96 2.77 7.49
C ALA A 7 40.51 2.46 7.08
N LYS A 8 40.24 2.27 5.78
CA LYS A 8 38.90 1.88 5.29
C LYS A 8 38.40 0.56 5.87
N ARG A 9 39.26 -0.46 5.98
CA ARG A 9 38.89 -1.75 6.59
C ARG A 9 38.56 -1.64 8.08
N ARG A 10 39.23 -0.74 8.82
CA ARG A 10 38.91 -0.46 10.23
C ARG A 10 37.56 0.25 10.39
N VAL A 11 37.25 1.20 9.52
CA VAL A 11 35.95 1.90 9.54
C VAL A 11 34.80 0.94 9.23
N ILE A 12 34.96 0.07 8.23
CA ILE A 12 33.96 -0.95 7.88
C ILE A 12 33.75 -1.94 9.05
N ALA A 13 34.82 -2.37 9.72
CA ALA A 13 34.72 -3.25 10.87
C ALA A 13 33.96 -2.58 12.04
N ILE A 14 34.26 -1.32 12.34
CA ILE A 14 33.56 -0.55 13.38
C ILE A 14 32.08 -0.37 13.03
N LEU A 15 31.77 -0.03 11.77
CA LEU A 15 30.40 0.12 11.30
C LEU A 15 29.61 -1.20 11.41
N SER A 16 30.23 -2.32 11.04
CA SER A 16 29.62 -3.65 11.17
C SER A 16 29.34 -4.06 12.61
N THR A 17 30.23 -3.68 13.55
CA THR A 17 30.00 -3.92 14.98
C THR A 17 28.93 -3.02 15.57
N VAL A 18 28.79 -1.78 15.12
CA VAL A 18 27.73 -0.86 15.56
C VAL A 18 26.37 -1.34 15.06
N ILE A 19 26.26 -1.75 13.80
CA ILE A 19 25.03 -2.33 13.23
C ILE A 19 24.63 -3.59 14.00
N ALA A 20 25.57 -4.49 14.29
CA ALA A 20 25.28 -5.69 15.09
C ALA A 20 24.79 -5.34 16.50
N LEU A 21 25.36 -4.31 17.15
CA LEU A 21 24.92 -3.86 18.47
C LEU A 21 23.49 -3.29 18.44
N CYS A 22 23.16 -2.48 17.42
CA CYS A 22 21.83 -1.92 17.24
C CYS A 22 20.76 -3.00 17.01
N VAL A 23 21.09 -4.04 16.22
CA VAL A 23 20.20 -5.19 16.00
C VAL A 23 19.96 -5.97 17.30
N ILE A 24 20.99 -6.18 18.12
CA ILE A 24 20.85 -6.86 19.41
C ILE A 24 19.98 -6.04 20.37
N ILE A 25 20.17 -4.72 20.43
CA ILE A 25 19.35 -3.83 21.28
C ILE A 25 17.89 -3.87 20.82
N GLY A 26 17.62 -3.82 19.51
CA GLY A 26 16.28 -3.93 18.95
C GLY A 26 15.59 -5.25 19.31
N ILE A 27 16.30 -6.39 19.23
CA ILE A 27 15.78 -7.70 19.62
C ILE A 27 15.50 -7.76 21.13
N VAL A 28 16.37 -7.18 21.97
CA VAL A 28 16.14 -7.14 23.43
C VAL A 28 14.93 -6.30 23.79
N LEU A 29 14.73 -5.16 23.14
CA LEU A 29 13.55 -4.31 23.34
C LEU A 29 12.26 -5.01 22.89
N LEU A 30 12.31 -5.74 21.76
CA LEU A 30 11.18 -6.57 21.29
C LEU A 30 10.84 -7.68 22.30
N ILE A 31 11.86 -8.37 22.84
CA ILE A 31 11.66 -9.43 23.85
C ILE A 31 11.05 -8.86 25.14
N LEU A 32 11.51 -7.67 25.58
CA LEU A 32 10.94 -7.00 26.76
C LEU A 32 9.48 -6.57 26.52
N HIS A 33 9.17 -6.08 25.32
CA HIS A 33 7.81 -5.71 24.93
C HIS A 33 6.87 -6.94 24.92
N ILE A 34 7.32 -8.07 24.34
CA ILE A 34 6.55 -9.33 24.35
C ILE A 34 6.32 -9.81 25.78
N ARG A 35 7.34 -9.75 26.64
CA ARG A 35 7.25 -10.26 28.02
C ARG A 35 6.27 -9.45 28.87
N ASN A 36 6.27 -8.12 28.74
CA ASN A 36 5.33 -7.24 29.43
C ASN A 36 3.87 -7.49 28.99
N ASN A 37 3.65 -7.95 27.76
CA ASN A 37 2.30 -8.19 27.23
C ASN A 37 1.72 -9.56 27.64
N THR A 38 2.51 -10.48 28.21
CA THR A 38 2.07 -11.83 28.61
C THR A 38 1.63 -11.97 30.06
N ASP A 39 1.86 -10.99 30.94
CA ASP A 39 1.54 -11.11 32.37
C ASP A 39 0.06 -10.80 32.73
N GLY A 40 -0.81 -10.60 31.72
CA GLY A 40 -2.20 -10.18 31.88
C GLY A 40 -3.30 -11.25 31.74
N ARG A 41 -3.00 -12.55 31.74
CA ARG A 41 -4.05 -13.61 31.65
C ARG A 41 -4.00 -14.58 32.83
N SER A 42 -4.77 -14.25 33.87
CA SER A 42 -5.22 -15.22 34.87
C SER A 42 -6.68 -15.60 34.62
N LEU A 43 -6.90 -16.90 34.42
CA LEU A 43 -8.20 -17.56 34.29
C LEU A 43 -8.84 -17.69 35.67
N VAL A 44 -10.06 -17.18 35.87
CA VAL A 44 -10.87 -17.55 37.04
C VAL A 44 -12.31 -17.83 36.61
N GLY A 45 -12.69 -19.10 36.79
CA GLY A 45 -14.06 -19.58 36.70
C GLY A 45 -14.87 -19.20 37.93
N THR A 46 -16.17 -19.10 37.73
CA THR A 46 -17.20 -18.80 38.72
C THR A 46 -17.44 -19.98 39.66
N ASP A 47 -17.48 -19.75 40.98
CA ASP A 47 -18.58 -20.29 41.80
C ASP A 47 -18.72 -19.62 43.19
N THR A 48 -19.96 -19.68 43.67
CA THR A 48 -20.67 -19.10 44.82
C THR A 48 -20.02 -19.13 46.22
N THR A 49 -20.27 -18.11 47.06
CA THR A 49 -21.10 -18.12 48.31
C THR A 49 -20.86 -16.91 49.23
N GLU A 50 -21.80 -16.72 50.16
CA GLU A 50 -22.24 -15.52 50.88
C GLU A 50 -21.33 -14.95 51.99
N ASN A 51 -21.55 -13.64 52.25
CA ASN A 51 -21.50 -12.86 53.50
C ASN A 51 -20.84 -13.46 54.76
N TYR A 52 -19.99 -12.68 55.43
CA TYR A 52 -20.25 -12.11 56.79
C TYR A 52 -19.10 -11.18 57.26
N LEU A 53 -19.52 -10.07 57.89
CA LEU A 53 -18.83 -9.19 58.86
C LEU A 53 -17.78 -8.14 58.42
N ASN A 54 -18.20 -6.88 58.60
CA ASN A 54 -17.39 -5.68 58.75
C ASN A 54 -16.48 -5.70 59.98
N GLN A 55 -15.22 -5.33 59.79
CA GLN A 55 -14.47 -4.44 60.69
C GLN A 55 -13.41 -3.67 59.87
N PRO A 56 -13.22 -2.35 60.09
CA PRO A 56 -12.31 -1.56 59.29
C PRO A 56 -10.88 -1.81 59.74
N GLN A 57 -10.14 -2.61 58.97
CA GLN A 57 -8.70 -2.70 59.10
C GLN A 57 -8.11 -1.71 58.10
N SER A 58 -7.47 -0.67 58.62
CA SER A 58 -6.65 0.27 57.87
C SER A 58 -5.54 -0.50 57.16
N THR A 59 -5.77 -0.84 55.90
CA THR A 59 -4.72 -1.19 54.95
C THR A 59 -4.30 0.11 54.31
N GLU A 60 -3.19 0.66 54.79
CA GLU A 60 -2.34 1.52 53.98
C GLU A 60 -1.91 0.65 52.79
N THR A 61 -2.69 0.73 51.70
CA THR A 61 -2.21 0.36 50.39
C THR A 61 -1.16 1.43 50.08
N GLU A 62 0.10 1.11 50.35
CA GLU A 62 1.21 1.77 49.67
C GLU A 62 0.95 1.57 48.18
N ALA A 63 0.32 2.57 47.56
CA ALA A 63 0.38 2.73 46.14
C ALA A 63 1.88 2.83 45.83
N GLU A 64 2.44 1.79 45.23
CA GLU A 64 3.67 1.95 44.46
C GLU A 64 3.37 3.05 43.44
N THR A 65 3.80 4.27 43.79
CA THR A 65 3.78 5.42 42.91
C THR A 65 4.80 5.08 41.82
N GLU A 66 4.37 4.35 40.79
CA GLU A 66 5.08 4.32 39.52
C GLU A 66 5.30 5.79 39.14
N ALA A 67 6.57 6.20 39.06
CA ALA A 67 6.90 7.55 38.67
C ALA A 67 6.23 7.82 37.31
N LEU A 68 5.41 8.86 37.24
CA LEU A 68 4.74 9.27 36.01
C LEU A 68 5.80 9.41 34.92
N LYS A 69 5.66 8.61 33.85
CA LYS A 69 6.51 8.74 32.68
C LYS A 69 6.41 10.17 32.14
N PRO A 70 7.53 10.78 31.69
CA PRO A 70 7.47 12.08 31.05
C PRO A 70 6.63 11.97 29.78
N GLU A 71 5.87 13.02 29.48
CA GLU A 71 5.04 13.08 28.27
C GLU A 71 5.89 12.92 27.00
N PHE A 72 7.05 13.57 26.95
CA PHE A 72 8.03 13.43 25.88
C PHE A 72 9.32 12.83 26.41
N GLU A 73 9.75 11.72 25.82
CA GLU A 73 11.08 11.15 26.01
C GLU A 73 12.00 11.64 24.88
N ILE A 74 12.96 12.49 25.23
CA ILE A 74 13.91 13.09 24.29
C ILE A 74 15.31 12.69 24.70
N SER A 75 16.06 12.10 23.77
CA SER A 75 17.45 11.69 23.99
C SER A 75 18.39 12.89 24.13
N GLU A 76 19.61 12.68 24.63
CA GLU A 76 20.64 13.72 24.72
C GLU A 76 20.99 14.35 23.35
N ALA A 77 20.77 13.62 22.26
CA ALA A 77 20.96 14.11 20.89
C ALA A 77 19.77 14.93 20.35
N GLY A 78 18.72 15.14 21.15
CA GLY A 78 17.51 15.86 20.74
C GLY A 78 16.55 15.03 19.89
N VAL A 79 16.69 13.70 19.88
CA VAL A 79 15.73 12.81 19.20
C VAL A 79 14.53 12.56 20.10
N LEU A 80 13.32 12.87 19.63
CA LEU A 80 12.08 12.43 20.27
C LEU A 80 11.91 10.93 20.03
N THR A 81 12.01 10.13 21.09
CA THR A 81 11.93 8.67 21.02
C THR A 81 10.59 8.11 21.49
N SER A 82 9.85 8.85 22.31
CA SER A 82 8.51 8.45 22.75
C SER A 82 7.66 9.67 23.13
N TYR A 83 6.40 9.66 22.69
CA TYR A 83 5.31 10.48 23.19
C TYR A 83 4.35 9.56 23.97
N ASN A 84 4.27 9.78 25.28
CA ASN A 84 3.43 9.01 26.21
C ASN A 84 2.10 9.70 26.54
N GLY A 85 1.86 10.89 25.99
CA GLY A 85 0.63 11.66 26.23
C GLY A 85 -0.59 11.12 25.46
N ASP A 86 -1.75 11.68 25.73
CA ASP A 86 -3.04 11.25 25.19
C ASP A 86 -3.85 12.37 24.54
N ASP A 87 -3.18 13.46 24.14
CA ASP A 87 -3.80 14.57 23.43
C ASP A 87 -4.00 14.24 21.94
N GLU A 88 -5.12 14.70 21.37
CA GLU A 88 -5.38 14.59 19.92
C GLU A 88 -4.55 15.60 19.10
N THR A 89 -4.03 16.64 19.75
CA THR A 89 -3.14 17.65 19.16
C THR A 89 -1.82 17.65 19.94
N VAL A 90 -0.76 17.12 19.31
CA VAL A 90 0.54 17.02 19.95
C VAL A 90 1.40 18.22 19.60
N VAL A 91 1.99 18.87 20.61
CA VAL A 91 2.91 19.99 20.42
C VAL A 91 4.33 19.52 20.68
N ILE A 92 5.12 19.34 19.62
CA ILE A 92 6.50 18.86 19.71
C ILE A 92 7.39 19.98 20.28
N PRO A 93 8.16 19.72 21.36
CA PRO A 93 9.01 20.75 21.95
C PRO A 93 10.06 21.34 21.00
N ASP A 94 10.34 22.63 21.15
CA ASP A 94 11.29 23.38 20.32
C ASP A 94 12.73 22.84 20.34
N ASN A 95 13.11 22.09 21.37
CA ASN A 95 14.46 21.49 21.49
C ASN A 95 14.58 20.12 20.82
N VAL A 96 13.51 19.60 20.21
CA VAL A 96 13.56 18.38 19.40
C VAL A 96 14.22 18.70 18.06
N ILE A 97 15.30 17.96 17.77
CA ILE A 97 16.07 18.04 16.53
C ILE A 97 15.55 17.02 15.51
N SER A 98 15.13 15.85 15.96
CA SER A 98 14.55 14.84 15.08
C SER A 98 13.48 14.01 15.76
N ILE A 99 12.56 13.47 14.97
CA ILE A 99 11.50 12.57 15.43
C ILE A 99 11.87 11.14 15.03
N GLY A 100 12.06 10.27 16.01
CA GLY A 100 12.48 8.89 15.79
C GLY A 100 11.38 8.00 15.21
N ALA A 101 11.78 6.81 14.75
CA ALA A 101 10.85 5.76 14.35
C ALA A 101 9.91 5.42 15.51
N ASP A 102 8.62 5.24 15.21
CA ASP A 102 7.60 4.84 16.18
C ASP A 102 7.46 5.79 17.40
N ALA A 103 7.87 7.05 17.26
CA ALA A 103 7.90 8.01 18.38
C ALA A 103 6.54 8.23 19.05
N PHE A 104 5.43 7.96 18.37
CA PHE A 104 4.08 8.10 18.95
C PHE A 104 3.43 6.76 19.32
N GLY A 105 4.12 5.62 19.12
CA GLY A 105 3.56 4.29 19.38
C GLY A 105 3.29 3.98 20.84
N ALA A 106 3.92 4.69 21.77
CA ALA A 106 3.65 4.55 23.20
C ALA A 106 2.39 5.31 23.66
N SER A 107 1.84 6.21 22.83
CA SER A 107 0.64 6.96 23.19
C SER A 107 -0.56 6.01 23.24
N PRO A 108 -1.36 6.03 24.32
CA PRO A 108 -2.59 5.23 24.41
C PRO A 108 -3.67 5.69 23.43
N LYS A 109 -3.49 6.85 22.78
CA LYS A 109 -4.42 7.43 21.81
C LYS A 109 -3.74 7.81 20.50
N ALA A 110 -2.67 7.11 20.11
CA ALA A 110 -1.95 7.37 18.86
C ALA A 110 -2.90 7.48 17.64
N GLU A 111 -3.86 6.57 17.53
CA GLU A 111 -4.85 6.53 16.44
C GLU A 111 -5.88 7.66 16.47
N ALA A 112 -5.95 8.44 17.55
CA ALA A 112 -6.85 9.60 17.69
C ALA A 112 -6.13 10.94 17.45
N ILE A 113 -4.81 10.94 17.32
CA ILE A 113 -4.05 12.16 17.02
C ILE A 113 -4.38 12.60 15.60
N THR A 114 -4.92 13.81 15.48
CA THR A 114 -5.30 14.43 14.20
C THR A 114 -4.34 15.52 13.80
N THR A 115 -3.64 16.14 14.76
CA THR A 115 -2.71 17.24 14.51
C THR A 115 -1.39 17.06 15.27
N VAL A 116 -0.27 17.26 14.57
CA VAL A 116 1.06 17.39 15.18
C VAL A 116 1.62 18.77 14.87
N LYS A 117 2.05 19.53 15.88
CA LYS A 117 2.73 20.82 15.71
C LYS A 117 4.23 20.60 15.86
N LEU A 118 5.00 20.85 14.82
CA LEU A 118 6.45 20.67 14.86
C LEU A 118 7.12 21.73 15.72
N GLY A 119 8.17 21.33 16.44
CA GLY A 119 9.10 22.27 17.07
C GLY A 119 9.94 22.97 16.00
N LYS A 120 10.35 24.21 16.28
CA LYS A 120 11.11 25.02 15.30
C LYS A 120 12.47 24.44 14.89
N SER A 121 13.06 23.58 15.73
CA SER A 121 14.38 22.97 15.48
C SER A 121 14.32 21.57 14.87
N VAL A 122 13.13 21.07 14.50
CA VAL A 122 13.01 19.76 13.85
C VAL A 122 13.66 19.82 12.45
N GLU A 123 14.69 19.02 12.25
CA GLU A 123 15.48 18.92 11.02
C GLU A 123 15.23 17.60 10.27
N ASP A 124 14.91 16.53 11.00
CA ASP A 124 14.70 15.19 10.42
C ASP A 124 13.53 14.46 11.09
N ILE A 125 12.82 13.66 10.30
CA ILE A 125 11.68 12.86 10.74
C ILE A 125 11.88 11.48 10.13
N ASP A 126 11.94 10.45 10.98
CA ASP A 126 12.05 9.08 10.51
C ASP A 126 10.80 8.70 9.68
N VAL A 127 11.00 7.88 8.65
CA VAL A 127 9.91 7.44 7.75
C VAL A 127 8.84 6.61 8.46
N GLN A 128 9.09 6.14 9.69
CA GLN A 128 8.12 5.44 10.54
C GLN A 128 7.65 6.29 11.72
N ALA A 129 8.00 7.58 11.79
CA ALA A 129 7.61 8.43 12.92
C ALA A 129 6.08 8.48 13.12
N PHE A 130 5.32 8.61 12.04
CA PHE A 130 3.86 8.76 12.08
C PHE A 130 3.08 7.45 11.81
N VAL A 131 3.73 6.29 11.91
CA VAL A 131 3.13 5.01 11.47
C VAL A 131 1.82 4.66 12.20
N ASN A 132 1.69 5.00 13.48
CA ASN A 132 0.48 4.73 14.27
C ASN A 132 -0.56 5.86 14.25
N LEU A 133 -0.25 7.00 13.61
CA LEU A 133 -1.14 8.15 13.57
C LEU A 133 -2.14 8.01 12.42
N THR A 134 -2.99 6.98 12.49
CA THR A 134 -3.89 6.57 11.39
C THR A 134 -4.97 7.59 11.05
N LYS A 135 -5.24 8.56 11.94
CA LYS A 135 -6.14 9.71 11.72
C LYS A 135 -5.40 11.04 11.60
N LEU A 136 -4.09 11.03 11.39
CA LEU A 136 -3.34 12.27 11.22
C LEU A 136 -3.86 13.00 9.97
N GLU A 137 -4.28 14.24 10.17
CA GLU A 137 -4.83 15.10 9.13
C GLU A 137 -3.91 16.28 8.83
N ASN A 138 -3.24 16.80 9.87
CA ASN A 138 -2.52 18.05 9.79
C ASN A 138 -1.16 17.98 10.50
N VAL A 139 -0.15 18.59 9.89
CA VAL A 139 1.12 18.89 10.56
C VAL A 139 1.34 20.40 10.51
N GLU A 140 1.22 21.07 11.64
CA GLU A 140 1.51 22.50 11.72
C GLU A 140 3.02 22.71 11.77
N VAL A 141 3.55 23.40 10.77
CA VAL A 141 4.98 23.74 10.69
C VAL A 141 5.13 25.22 11.03
N PRO A 142 5.90 25.58 12.08
CA PRO A 142 6.12 26.99 12.42
C PRO A 142 6.97 27.68 11.34
N GLU A 143 6.78 28.98 11.14
CA GLU A 143 7.49 29.76 10.10
C GLU A 143 9.01 29.70 10.26
N GLU A 144 9.50 29.50 11.48
CA GLU A 144 10.92 29.37 11.80
C GLU A 144 11.52 28.02 11.39
N ASN A 145 10.70 26.99 11.14
CA ASN A 145 11.18 25.71 10.66
C ASN A 145 11.40 25.77 9.14
N GLY A 146 12.66 26.00 8.75
CA GLY A 146 13.06 26.04 7.33
C GLY A 146 13.26 24.66 6.69
N ASN A 147 13.03 23.56 7.41
CA ASN A 147 13.32 22.20 6.93
C ASN A 147 12.08 21.49 6.37
N PHE A 148 10.88 21.93 6.76
CA PHE A 148 9.63 21.32 6.33
C PHE A 148 8.62 22.36 5.90
N ILE A 149 7.71 21.97 5.03
CA ILE A 149 6.48 22.70 4.73
C ILE A 149 5.32 21.71 4.74
N PHE A 150 4.16 22.14 5.22
CA PHE A 150 2.94 21.35 5.13
C PHE A 150 2.02 21.98 4.08
N LYS A 151 1.61 21.18 3.10
CA LYS A 151 0.82 21.65 1.97
C LYS A 151 -0.20 20.59 1.56
N ASP A 152 -1.48 20.97 1.64
CA ASP A 152 -2.61 20.20 1.11
C ASP A 152 -2.58 18.70 1.51
N GLY A 153 -2.29 18.43 2.79
CA GLY A 153 -2.22 17.08 3.34
C GLY A 153 -0.88 16.36 3.14
N VAL A 154 0.18 17.07 2.75
CA VAL A 154 1.53 16.51 2.60
C VAL A 154 2.55 17.33 3.39
N LEU A 155 3.33 16.66 4.25
CA LEU A 155 4.53 17.24 4.85
C LEU A 155 5.73 16.98 3.93
N ILE A 156 6.30 18.04 3.42
CA ILE A 156 7.38 18.03 2.43
C ILE A 156 8.67 18.49 3.11
N LYS A 157 9.73 17.68 3.03
CA LYS A 157 11.06 18.10 3.45
C LYS A 157 11.65 19.05 2.40
N ALA A 158 12.29 20.14 2.84
CA ALA A 158 12.77 21.23 1.99
C ALA A 158 13.80 20.80 0.93
N ASP A 159 14.53 19.71 1.18
CA ASP A 159 15.46 19.12 0.22
C ASP A 159 14.80 18.15 -0.78
N ASN A 160 13.46 18.02 -0.73
CA ASN A 160 12.64 17.14 -1.55
C ASN A 160 13.01 15.65 -1.45
N SER A 161 13.66 15.22 -0.35
CA SER A 161 14.08 13.82 -0.16
C SER A 161 13.00 12.92 0.46
N VAL A 162 12.01 13.50 1.14
CA VAL A 162 10.91 12.76 1.80
C VAL A 162 9.62 13.55 1.73
N PHE A 163 8.52 12.85 1.45
CA PHE A 163 7.16 13.37 1.47
C PHE A 163 6.27 12.45 2.32
N PHE A 164 5.66 13.00 3.36
CA PHE A 164 4.69 12.28 4.17
C PHE A 164 3.28 12.68 3.73
N CYS A 165 2.58 11.76 3.06
CA CYS A 165 1.18 11.90 2.70
C CYS A 165 0.34 11.51 3.92
N MET A 166 -0.43 12.46 4.45
CA MET A 166 -1.30 12.20 5.60
C MET A 166 -2.29 11.09 5.27
N PRO A 167 -2.54 10.12 6.19
CA PRO A 167 -3.48 9.03 5.94
C PRO A 167 -4.89 9.51 5.56
N SER A 168 -5.32 10.67 6.06
CA SER A 168 -6.66 11.22 5.82
C SER A 168 -6.94 11.60 4.36
N ILE A 169 -5.90 11.86 3.56
CA ILE A 169 -6.04 12.18 2.14
C ILE A 169 -5.86 10.96 1.24
N VAL A 170 -5.36 9.83 1.77
CA VAL A 170 -5.19 8.58 1.01
C VAL A 170 -6.49 7.79 0.99
N LYS A 171 -6.90 7.33 -0.20
CA LYS A 171 -8.12 6.54 -0.43
C LYS A 171 -7.83 5.38 -1.39
N ALA A 172 -8.77 4.45 -1.51
CA ALA A 172 -8.65 3.28 -2.39
C ALA A 172 -8.38 3.65 -3.86
N ASP A 173 -9.04 4.69 -4.36
CA ASP A 173 -8.90 5.23 -5.72
C ASP A 173 -7.93 6.43 -5.79
N TYR A 174 -7.39 6.87 -4.65
CA TYR A 174 -6.57 8.07 -4.51
C TYR A 174 -5.40 7.85 -3.55
N ASP A 175 -4.42 7.06 -4.00
CA ASP A 175 -3.22 6.70 -3.24
C ASP A 175 -2.08 7.74 -3.25
N MET A 176 -0.98 7.40 -2.56
CA MET A 176 0.26 8.17 -2.46
C MET A 176 0.93 8.54 -3.80
N PHE A 177 0.71 7.76 -4.87
CA PHE A 177 1.23 8.07 -6.20
C PHE A 177 0.35 9.10 -6.91
N ASN A 178 -0.98 9.06 -6.74
CA ASN A 178 -1.87 10.13 -7.23
C ASN A 178 -1.56 11.45 -6.51
N ILE A 179 -1.39 11.40 -5.18
CA ILE A 179 -1.02 12.58 -4.37
C ILE A 179 0.31 13.18 -4.85
N PHE A 180 1.25 12.36 -5.30
CA PHE A 180 2.49 12.89 -5.86
C PHE A 180 2.23 13.79 -7.08
N TYR A 181 1.37 13.37 -8.00
CA TYR A 181 1.07 14.16 -9.21
C TYR A 181 0.15 15.35 -8.95
N ASP A 182 -0.79 15.22 -8.02
CA ASP A 182 -1.81 16.26 -7.82
C ASP A 182 -1.39 17.33 -6.81
N VAL A 183 -0.54 16.97 -5.85
CA VAL A 183 -0.11 17.86 -4.76
C VAL A 183 1.39 18.10 -4.81
N ILE A 184 2.19 17.04 -4.86
CA ILE A 184 3.64 17.20 -4.62
C ILE A 184 4.32 17.86 -5.82
N SER A 185 4.09 17.38 -7.05
CA SER A 185 4.88 17.74 -8.23
C SER A 185 4.92 19.25 -8.50
N ASP A 186 3.82 19.94 -8.27
CA ASP A 186 3.72 21.38 -8.52
C ASP A 186 4.41 22.23 -7.44
N ASN A 187 4.64 21.66 -6.25
CA ASN A 187 5.22 22.34 -5.10
C ASN A 187 6.73 22.09 -4.93
N ILE A 188 7.34 21.27 -5.80
CA ILE A 188 8.76 20.90 -5.73
C ILE A 188 9.50 21.32 -6.99
N ASP A 189 10.84 21.31 -6.95
CA ASP A 189 11.66 21.40 -8.15
C ASP A 189 12.88 20.47 -8.02
N GLY A 190 13.52 20.17 -9.15
CA GLY A 190 14.67 19.27 -9.23
C GLY A 190 14.33 17.79 -9.40
N GLU A 191 15.33 17.03 -9.81
CA GLU A 191 15.29 15.59 -10.05
C GLU A 191 15.98 14.82 -8.91
N GLY A 192 15.76 13.51 -8.87
CA GLY A 192 16.50 12.58 -8.01
C GLY A 192 15.60 11.76 -7.09
N GLU A 193 16.27 11.04 -6.20
CA GLU A 193 15.63 10.08 -5.31
C GLU A 193 14.84 10.77 -4.19
N ALA A 194 13.71 10.17 -3.84
CA ALA A 194 12.90 10.57 -2.71
C ALA A 194 12.15 9.37 -2.12
N LYS A 195 11.49 9.60 -0.98
CA LYS A 195 10.60 8.63 -0.35
C LYS A 195 9.20 9.21 -0.26
N LEU A 196 8.22 8.50 -0.81
CA LEU A 196 6.80 8.74 -0.54
C LEU A 196 6.43 7.87 0.65
N VAL A 197 5.84 8.45 1.69
CA VAL A 197 5.47 7.77 2.93
C VAL A 197 4.01 8.02 3.22
N SER A 198 3.25 6.99 3.58
CA SER A 198 1.92 7.13 4.15
C SER A 198 1.61 5.98 5.10
N GLY A 199 1.37 6.30 6.37
CA GLY A 199 1.20 5.28 7.41
C GLY A 199 2.38 4.31 7.45
N ASN A 200 2.09 3.03 7.27
CA ASN A 200 3.07 1.93 7.22
C ASN A 200 3.60 1.64 5.80
N MET A 201 3.21 2.41 4.79
CA MET A 201 3.67 2.28 3.41
C MET A 201 4.79 3.27 3.11
N MET A 202 5.82 2.80 2.40
CA MET A 202 6.85 3.68 1.84
C MET A 202 7.29 3.19 0.47
N ALA A 203 7.28 4.11 -0.49
CA ALA A 203 7.84 3.90 -1.82
C ALA A 203 9.14 4.70 -1.95
N LYS A 204 10.25 4.04 -2.30
CA LYS A 204 11.45 4.72 -2.79
C LYS A 204 11.24 5.05 -4.26
N ILE A 205 11.28 6.33 -4.58
CA ILE A 205 11.03 6.84 -5.92
C ILE A 205 12.26 7.54 -6.48
N GLU A 206 12.39 7.54 -7.79
CA GLU A 206 13.25 8.46 -8.55
C GLU A 206 12.37 9.31 -9.43
N ARG A 207 12.67 10.61 -9.47
CA ARG A 207 11.94 11.61 -10.26
C ARG A 207 12.87 12.17 -11.32
N GLU A 208 12.41 12.16 -12.55
CA GLU A 208 13.05 12.82 -13.68
C GLU A 208 12.04 13.78 -14.31
N TYR A 209 12.48 14.91 -14.86
CA TYR A 209 11.56 15.79 -15.56
C TYR A 209 10.95 15.05 -16.75
N ALA A 210 9.63 15.17 -16.86
CA ALA A 210 8.94 14.68 -18.03
C ALA A 210 9.34 15.50 -19.27
N SER A 211 9.18 14.89 -20.45
CA SER A 211 9.42 15.62 -21.70
C SER A 211 8.42 16.76 -21.84
N SER A 212 8.82 17.85 -22.52
CA SER A 212 7.94 19.00 -22.75
C SER A 212 6.70 18.68 -23.59
N ASP A 213 6.73 17.56 -24.32
CA ASP A 213 5.63 17.02 -25.12
C ASP A 213 4.93 15.82 -24.44
N ASP A 214 5.13 15.62 -23.13
CA ASP A 214 4.42 14.59 -22.38
C ASP A 214 2.91 14.73 -22.57
N PHE A 215 2.29 13.65 -23.04
CA PHE A 215 0.87 13.66 -23.44
C PHE A 215 -0.06 13.95 -22.27
N LEU A 216 0.32 13.53 -21.06
CA LEU A 216 -0.43 13.76 -19.83
C LEU A 216 -0.12 15.13 -19.19
N GLY A 217 0.78 15.93 -19.79
CA GLY A 217 1.20 17.21 -19.25
C GLY A 217 1.89 17.09 -17.90
N ARG A 218 2.48 15.92 -17.58
CA ARG A 218 3.14 15.69 -16.30
C ARG A 218 4.38 16.55 -16.22
N LYS A 219 4.72 16.98 -15.00
CA LYS A 219 6.01 17.62 -14.72
C LYS A 219 7.15 16.61 -14.54
N TYR A 220 6.83 15.44 -13.99
CA TYR A 220 7.81 14.40 -13.67
C TYR A 220 7.42 13.03 -14.22
N TYR A 221 8.43 12.32 -14.69
CA TYR A 221 8.44 10.88 -14.74
C TYR A 221 8.81 10.33 -13.36
N LEU A 222 7.98 9.40 -12.87
CA LEU A 222 8.12 8.82 -11.55
C LEU A 222 8.43 7.33 -11.69
N TYR A 223 9.53 6.90 -11.06
CA TYR A 223 9.97 5.52 -11.09
C TYR A 223 9.99 4.97 -9.67
N CYS A 224 9.21 3.93 -9.39
CA CYS A 224 9.30 3.23 -8.12
C CYS A 224 10.48 2.25 -8.16
N LYS A 225 11.45 2.42 -7.26
CA LYS A 225 12.65 1.57 -7.14
C LYS A 225 12.50 0.50 -6.06
N ALA A 226 11.72 0.79 -5.03
CA ALA A 226 11.45 -0.14 -3.95
C ALA A 226 10.14 0.23 -3.25
N PHE A 227 9.49 -0.76 -2.66
CA PHE A 227 8.32 -0.58 -1.83
C PHE A 227 8.49 -1.34 -0.51
N SER A 228 8.02 -0.74 0.58
CA SER A 228 7.93 -1.40 1.87
C SER A 228 6.58 -1.16 2.51
N ALA A 229 6.06 -2.21 3.12
CA ALA A 229 4.85 -2.19 3.92
C ALA A 229 4.90 -3.31 4.95
N ASN A 230 4.22 -3.13 6.09
CA ASN A 230 4.13 -4.14 7.16
C ASN A 230 5.50 -4.72 7.59
N GLY A 231 6.54 -3.87 7.63
CA GLY A 231 7.91 -4.28 7.99
C GLY A 231 8.63 -5.11 6.93
N GLN A 232 8.03 -5.32 5.76
CA GLN A 232 8.61 -6.05 4.64
C GLN A 232 9.09 -5.07 3.55
N TYR A 233 10.01 -5.52 2.70
CA TYR A 233 10.66 -4.68 1.69
C TYR A 233 10.91 -5.45 0.41
N ILE A 234 10.62 -4.82 -0.73
CA ILE A 234 10.99 -5.30 -2.06
C ILE A 234 11.73 -4.20 -2.82
N GLU A 235 12.76 -4.60 -3.55
CA GLU A 235 13.52 -3.74 -4.46
C GLU A 235 13.31 -4.26 -5.89
N PHE A 236 13.10 -3.35 -6.84
CA PHE A 236 12.73 -3.68 -8.20
C PHE A 236 13.95 -3.64 -9.12
N ASP A 237 14.17 -4.71 -9.89
CA ASP A 237 15.32 -4.85 -10.80
C ASP A 237 15.34 -3.82 -11.94
N LYS A 238 14.16 -3.30 -12.31
CA LYS A 238 13.99 -2.21 -13.28
C LYS A 238 12.99 -1.24 -12.69
N ALA A 239 13.35 0.04 -12.66
CA ALA A 239 12.46 1.06 -12.16
C ALA A 239 11.21 1.15 -13.07
N GLU A 240 10.06 0.96 -12.46
CA GLU A 240 8.78 0.78 -13.15
C GLU A 240 8.16 2.18 -13.39
N PHE A 241 8.10 2.59 -14.67
CA PHE A 241 7.68 3.93 -15.11
C PHE A 241 6.19 3.96 -15.43
N ASN A 242 5.47 5.00 -15.00
CA ASN A 242 4.10 5.24 -15.46
C ASN A 242 4.11 5.56 -16.96
N ASP A 243 4.05 4.55 -17.82
CA ASP A 243 4.12 4.69 -19.27
C ASP A 243 2.72 4.70 -19.90
N VAL A 244 2.60 5.45 -21.00
CA VAL A 244 1.48 5.34 -21.92
C VAL A 244 1.93 4.36 -23.00
N ASP A 245 1.37 3.15 -23.02
CA ASP A 245 1.72 2.23 -24.09
C ASP A 245 1.03 2.64 -25.40
N PHE A 246 1.70 3.53 -26.15
CA PHE A 246 1.23 4.06 -27.43
C PHE A 246 1.03 2.98 -28.50
N ASN A 247 1.64 1.79 -28.35
CA ASN A 247 1.46 0.70 -29.29
C ASN A 247 0.14 -0.06 -29.09
N TYR A 248 -0.52 0.11 -27.95
CA TYR A 248 -1.67 -0.72 -27.57
C TYR A 248 -2.87 0.08 -27.08
N LYS A 249 -3.30 1.08 -27.86
CA LYS A 249 -4.61 1.73 -27.67
C LYS A 249 -4.75 2.40 -26.29
N TRP A 250 -3.82 3.26 -25.84
CA TRP A 250 -4.01 4.12 -24.65
C TRP A 250 -4.15 3.40 -23.30
N ILE A 251 -3.28 2.43 -23.01
CA ILE A 251 -3.27 1.77 -21.70
C ILE A 251 -2.21 2.41 -20.81
N PHE A 252 -2.60 2.81 -19.61
CA PHE A 252 -1.70 3.42 -18.63
C PHE A 252 -1.22 2.36 -17.64
N ILE A 253 0.09 2.16 -17.54
CA ILE A 253 0.64 1.41 -16.42
C ILE A 253 0.77 2.36 -15.24
N LYS A 254 0.21 1.99 -14.10
CA LYS A 254 0.09 2.82 -12.90
C LYS A 254 0.71 2.10 -11.70
N ASN A 255 1.53 2.82 -10.95
CA ASN A 255 1.86 2.49 -9.57
C ASN A 255 0.64 2.81 -8.68
N CYS A 256 0.19 1.85 -7.87
CA CYS A 256 -0.93 2.02 -6.95
C CYS A 256 -0.59 1.38 -5.61
N ALA A 257 -1.00 1.99 -4.51
CA ALA A 257 -0.81 1.43 -3.17
C ALA A 257 -1.97 1.76 -2.23
N TYR A 258 -2.57 0.74 -1.62
CA TYR A 258 -3.68 0.93 -0.69
C TYR A 258 -3.71 -0.17 0.37
N SER A 259 -4.37 0.13 1.49
CA SER A 259 -4.54 -0.81 2.60
C SER A 259 -5.90 -1.50 2.54
N THR A 260 -5.93 -2.75 2.99
CA THR A 260 -7.15 -3.54 3.25
C THR A 260 -7.03 -4.18 4.64
N SER A 261 -8.10 -4.83 5.09
CA SER A 261 -8.08 -5.61 6.34
C SER A 261 -7.16 -6.84 6.27
N GLU A 262 -6.85 -7.32 5.06
CA GLU A 262 -6.06 -8.54 4.84
C GLU A 262 -4.57 -8.22 4.63
N CYS A 263 -4.27 -7.16 3.89
CA CYS A 263 -2.92 -6.79 3.50
C CYS A 263 -2.83 -5.36 2.97
N ILE A 264 -1.60 -4.91 2.73
CA ILE A 264 -1.34 -3.77 1.86
C ILE A 264 -1.10 -4.27 0.45
N VAL A 265 -1.79 -3.65 -0.50
CA VAL A 265 -1.61 -3.91 -1.92
C VAL A 265 -0.68 -2.86 -2.48
N TYR A 266 0.35 -3.29 -3.19
CA TYR A 266 1.08 -2.47 -4.14
C TYR A 266 0.98 -3.11 -5.52
N SER A 267 0.58 -2.35 -6.53
CA SER A 267 0.50 -2.84 -7.90
C SER A 267 1.20 -1.90 -8.86
N TYR A 268 1.92 -2.49 -9.81
CA TYR A 268 2.36 -1.84 -11.01
C TYR A 268 1.70 -2.56 -12.19
N THR A 269 0.52 -2.08 -12.55
CA THR A 269 -0.35 -2.73 -13.52
C THR A 269 -1.00 -1.74 -14.44
N THR A 270 -1.46 -2.24 -15.58
CA THR A 270 -2.38 -1.49 -16.45
C THR A 270 -3.72 -1.26 -15.74
N ASP A 271 -4.26 -0.06 -15.89
CA ASP A 271 -5.51 0.40 -15.29
C ASP A 271 -6.73 -0.50 -15.55
N ALA A 272 -6.95 -0.94 -16.80
CA ALA A 272 -8.15 -1.68 -17.20
C ALA A 272 -7.97 -3.20 -17.18
N THR A 273 -6.74 -3.70 -17.27
CA THR A 273 -6.49 -5.12 -17.59
C THR A 273 -5.61 -5.84 -16.59
N ALA A 274 -5.14 -5.14 -15.55
CA ALA A 274 -4.25 -5.65 -14.51
C ALA A 274 -2.96 -6.32 -15.02
N TYR A 275 -2.54 -6.03 -16.25
CA TYR A 275 -1.28 -6.53 -16.78
C TYR A 275 -0.11 -5.91 -16.06
N GLY A 276 0.78 -6.75 -15.56
CA GLY A 276 1.88 -6.34 -14.71
C GLY A 276 1.93 -7.18 -13.45
N LYS A 277 2.33 -6.55 -12.35
CA LYS A 277 2.63 -7.22 -11.09
C LYS A 277 1.87 -6.58 -9.95
N THR A 278 1.32 -7.41 -9.08
CA THR A 278 0.70 -6.99 -7.83
C THR A 278 1.37 -7.74 -6.69
N TRP A 279 1.69 -7.02 -5.62
CA TRP A 279 2.27 -7.54 -4.40
C TRP A 279 1.30 -7.27 -3.25
N LEU A 280 1.02 -8.32 -2.48
CA LEU A 280 0.14 -8.32 -1.31
C LEU A 280 1.02 -8.51 -0.07
N PHE A 281 1.25 -7.42 0.65
CA PHE A 281 2.05 -7.35 1.87
C PHE A 281 1.17 -7.68 3.08
N THR A 282 1.20 -8.95 3.51
CA THR A 282 0.57 -9.34 4.78
C THR A 282 1.49 -8.95 5.95
N ASN A 283 1.11 -9.30 7.18
CA ASN A 283 2.01 -9.10 8.32
C ASN A 283 3.24 -10.03 8.32
N ASN A 284 3.21 -11.13 7.56
CA ASN A 284 4.21 -12.19 7.66
C ASN A 284 4.94 -12.46 6.34
N GLU A 285 4.27 -12.29 5.21
CA GLU A 285 4.76 -12.67 3.89
C GLU A 285 4.23 -11.77 2.77
N ILE A 286 4.95 -11.75 1.65
CA ILE A 286 4.55 -11.04 0.44
C ILE A 286 4.07 -12.07 -0.58
N VAL A 287 2.81 -11.98 -0.97
CA VAL A 287 2.25 -12.79 -2.06
C VAL A 287 2.26 -11.97 -3.34
N ARG A 288 2.63 -12.59 -4.47
CA ARG A 288 2.76 -11.90 -5.75
C ARG A 288 1.85 -12.51 -6.82
N VAL A 289 1.13 -11.65 -7.53
CA VAL A 289 0.38 -11.97 -8.75
C VAL A 289 1.08 -11.33 -9.93
N ASP A 290 1.31 -12.09 -11.00
CA ASP A 290 1.94 -11.64 -12.24
C ASP A 290 1.05 -12.00 -13.42
N ILE A 291 0.57 -10.99 -14.14
CA ILE A 291 -0.24 -11.14 -15.35
C ILE A 291 0.58 -10.63 -16.53
N ASN A 292 1.26 -11.55 -17.21
CA ASN A 292 2.15 -11.23 -18.30
C ASN A 292 1.43 -11.23 -19.65
N LYS A 293 1.13 -10.02 -20.17
CA LYS A 293 0.53 -9.82 -21.49
C LYS A 293 1.29 -10.51 -22.63
N ASN A 294 2.62 -10.57 -22.60
CA ASN A 294 3.39 -11.18 -23.69
C ASN A 294 3.18 -12.69 -23.80
N LYS A 295 2.63 -13.34 -22.76
CA LYS A 295 2.22 -14.74 -22.80
C LYS A 295 0.79 -14.93 -23.31
N LEU A 296 0.01 -13.86 -23.38
CA LEU A 296 -1.37 -13.82 -23.87
C LEU A 296 -1.37 -13.52 -25.38
N GLN A 297 -0.81 -14.45 -26.16
CA GLN A 297 -0.75 -14.36 -27.63
C GLN A 297 -1.69 -15.36 -28.30
N GLU A 298 -2.15 -15.00 -29.49
CA GLU A 298 -3.05 -15.84 -30.28
C GLU A 298 -2.42 -17.21 -30.57
N GLY A 299 -3.12 -18.29 -30.19
CA GLY A 299 -2.72 -19.67 -30.43
C GLY A 299 -1.93 -20.33 -29.29
N GLU A 300 -1.60 -19.60 -28.22
CA GLU A 300 -0.94 -20.15 -27.03
C GLU A 300 -1.97 -20.63 -25.99
N LYS A 301 -1.62 -21.68 -25.24
CA LYS A 301 -2.34 -22.07 -24.02
C LYS A 301 -1.54 -21.68 -22.78
N ILE A 302 -2.21 -21.10 -21.80
CA ILE A 302 -1.61 -20.64 -20.55
C ILE A 302 -2.17 -21.48 -19.42
N ASN A 303 -1.29 -22.24 -18.76
CA ASN A 303 -1.68 -23.21 -17.74
C ASN A 303 -2.78 -24.20 -18.19
N GLY A 304 -2.81 -24.51 -19.50
CA GLY A 304 -3.80 -25.42 -20.10
C GLY A 304 -5.10 -24.74 -20.56
N GLU A 305 -5.30 -23.46 -20.26
CA GLU A 305 -6.43 -22.65 -20.72
C GLU A 305 -6.09 -21.91 -22.02
N GLU A 306 -7.06 -21.76 -22.91
CA GLU A 306 -6.91 -20.97 -24.13
C GLU A 306 -6.64 -19.50 -23.80
N TRP A 307 -5.73 -18.83 -24.53
CA TRP A 307 -5.31 -17.46 -24.24
C TRP A 307 -6.49 -16.47 -24.09
N TYR A 308 -7.56 -16.62 -24.88
CA TYR A 308 -8.76 -15.77 -24.84
C TYR A 308 -9.68 -16.06 -23.63
N ASN A 309 -9.55 -17.22 -23.01
CA ASN A 309 -10.28 -17.60 -21.79
C ASN A 309 -9.45 -17.34 -20.52
N TYR A 310 -8.13 -17.19 -20.65
CA TYR A 310 -7.26 -16.85 -19.53
C TYR A 310 -7.81 -15.64 -18.79
N SER A 311 -7.98 -15.80 -17.47
CA SER A 311 -8.62 -14.78 -16.66
C SER A 311 -7.62 -13.72 -16.18
N VAL A 312 -7.95 -12.46 -16.41
CA VAL A 312 -7.31 -11.34 -15.71
C VAL A 312 -8.00 -11.12 -14.37
N ILE A 313 -7.22 -10.71 -13.36
CA ILE A 313 -7.71 -10.50 -12.00
C ILE A 313 -7.25 -9.12 -11.55
N THR A 314 -8.20 -8.27 -11.18
CA THR A 314 -7.95 -6.99 -10.51
C THR A 314 -8.27 -7.11 -9.02
N PHE A 315 -7.57 -6.34 -8.20
CA PHE A 315 -7.83 -6.20 -6.78
C PHE A 315 -8.22 -4.77 -6.46
N GLU A 316 -9.08 -4.59 -5.47
CA GLU A 316 -9.48 -3.28 -4.94
C GLU A 316 -9.80 -3.38 -3.44
N ALA A 317 -9.76 -2.24 -2.74
CA ALA A 317 -10.26 -2.17 -1.37
C ALA A 317 -11.79 -1.99 -1.38
N GLY A 318 -12.51 -2.87 -0.69
CA GLY A 318 -13.94 -2.74 -0.46
C GLY A 318 -14.25 -1.58 0.50
N GLU A 319 -15.48 -1.06 0.45
CA GLU A 319 -15.95 -0.02 1.39
C GLU A 319 -15.88 -0.49 2.86
N ASP A 320 -15.97 -1.80 3.09
CA ASP A 320 -15.82 -2.46 4.39
C ASP A 320 -14.36 -2.75 4.77
N GLY A 321 -13.40 -2.33 3.92
CA GLY A 321 -11.98 -2.60 4.06
C GLY A 321 -11.52 -3.96 3.55
N SER A 322 -12.42 -4.82 3.07
CA SER A 322 -12.03 -6.14 2.56
C SER A 322 -11.16 -6.05 1.29
N LEU A 323 -10.34 -7.06 1.04
CA LEU A 323 -9.65 -7.20 -0.24
C LEU A 323 -10.61 -7.83 -1.26
N ARG A 324 -11.14 -6.99 -2.16
CA ARG A 324 -12.07 -7.40 -3.22
C ARG A 324 -11.29 -7.79 -4.47
N TYR A 325 -11.89 -8.65 -5.29
CA TYR A 325 -11.37 -8.98 -6.60
C TYR A 325 -12.46 -8.98 -7.68
N THR A 326 -12.03 -8.67 -8.90
CA THR A 326 -12.80 -8.94 -10.12
C THR A 326 -11.98 -9.85 -11.02
N ARG A 327 -12.58 -10.95 -11.48
CA ARG A 327 -11.99 -11.89 -12.44
C ARG A 327 -12.78 -11.85 -13.75
N MET A 328 -12.09 -11.68 -14.88
CA MET A 328 -12.71 -11.66 -16.21
C MET A 328 -11.85 -12.46 -17.21
N PRO A 329 -12.44 -13.32 -18.06
CA PRO A 329 -11.72 -13.90 -19.19
C PRO A 329 -11.24 -12.80 -20.14
N LEU A 330 -10.07 -12.97 -20.74
CA LEU A 330 -9.45 -11.97 -21.61
C LEU A 330 -10.40 -11.47 -22.72
N LYS A 331 -11.24 -12.34 -23.28
CA LYS A 331 -12.22 -11.97 -24.32
C LYS A 331 -13.36 -11.06 -23.89
N TYR A 332 -13.50 -10.79 -22.58
CA TYR A 332 -14.45 -9.85 -22.00
C TYR A 332 -13.78 -8.59 -21.45
N VAL A 333 -12.46 -8.46 -21.55
CA VAL A 333 -11.72 -7.29 -21.09
C VAL A 333 -11.88 -6.14 -22.07
N PHE A 334 -12.27 -4.98 -21.56
CA PHE A 334 -12.40 -3.74 -22.33
C PHE A 334 -11.05 -3.03 -22.50
N TYR A 335 -10.74 -2.64 -23.73
CA TYR A 335 -9.57 -1.85 -24.10
C TYR A 335 -10.03 -0.53 -24.70
N SER A 336 -9.84 0.56 -23.98
CA SER A 336 -10.11 1.92 -24.48
C SER A 336 -11.46 2.11 -25.16
N GLY A 337 -12.49 1.51 -24.54
CA GLY A 337 -13.88 1.60 -24.98
C GLY A 337 -14.35 0.49 -25.94
N GLU A 338 -13.49 -0.47 -26.31
CA GLU A 338 -13.86 -1.58 -27.18
C GLU A 338 -13.41 -2.95 -26.63
N LEU A 339 -14.14 -4.01 -26.98
CA LEU A 339 -13.74 -5.40 -26.70
C LEU A 339 -12.80 -5.92 -27.78
N ASP A 340 -11.57 -6.27 -27.42
CA ASP A 340 -10.54 -6.63 -28.40
C ASP A 340 -10.71 -8.04 -29.00
N TYR A 341 -11.31 -8.98 -28.24
CA TYR A 341 -11.45 -10.38 -28.65
C TYR A 341 -12.88 -10.90 -28.62
N ALA A 342 -13.86 -10.02 -28.85
CA ALA A 342 -15.28 -10.41 -28.88
C ALA A 342 -15.61 -11.45 -29.96
N TYR A 343 -14.76 -11.59 -30.98
CA TYR A 343 -14.88 -12.65 -31.97
C TYR A 343 -14.62 -14.06 -31.39
N CYS A 344 -14.04 -14.21 -30.19
CA CYS A 344 -13.87 -15.51 -29.54
C CYS A 344 -15.09 -15.95 -28.71
N TRP A 345 -16.19 -15.20 -28.75
CA TRP A 345 -17.40 -15.51 -27.99
C TRP A 345 -18.13 -16.70 -28.61
N THR A 346 -18.56 -17.61 -27.76
CA THR A 346 -19.26 -18.86 -28.10
C THR A 346 -20.74 -18.81 -27.71
N GLY A 347 -21.15 -17.84 -26.88
CA GLY A 347 -22.56 -17.58 -26.59
C GLY A 347 -22.76 -16.37 -25.67
N LEU A 348 -24.01 -15.97 -25.48
CA LEU A 348 -24.36 -14.92 -24.52
C LEU A 348 -24.46 -15.44 -23.06
N ASP A 349 -24.61 -16.74 -22.88
CA ASP A 349 -24.80 -17.36 -21.57
C ASP A 349 -23.51 -18.01 -21.02
N GLU A 350 -22.35 -17.76 -21.64
CA GLU A 350 -21.05 -18.21 -21.14
C GLU A 350 -20.50 -17.29 -20.05
N PHE A 351 -19.60 -17.82 -19.21
CA PHE A 351 -18.96 -17.07 -18.13
C PHE A 351 -18.21 -15.83 -18.64
N ALA A 352 -18.47 -14.66 -18.06
CA ALA A 352 -17.86 -13.40 -18.49
C ALA A 352 -17.21 -12.59 -17.35
N LYS A 353 -17.69 -12.72 -16.11
CA LYS A 353 -17.13 -12.02 -14.95
C LYS A 353 -17.47 -12.76 -13.66
N GLU A 354 -16.56 -12.70 -12.70
CA GLU A 354 -16.77 -13.10 -11.30
C GLU A 354 -16.28 -11.97 -10.40
N ILE A 355 -17.01 -11.71 -9.31
CA ILE A 355 -16.57 -10.80 -8.24
C ILE A 355 -16.69 -11.50 -6.89
N GLY A 356 -15.86 -11.06 -5.95
CA GLY A 356 -15.93 -11.52 -4.58
C GLY A 356 -14.82 -10.89 -3.74
N TYR A 357 -14.43 -11.59 -2.68
CA TYR A 357 -13.33 -11.19 -1.82
C TYR A 357 -12.25 -12.26 -1.76
N VAL A 358 -11.10 -11.86 -1.23
CA VAL A 358 -9.90 -12.67 -1.13
C VAL A 358 -9.47 -12.78 0.32
N LYS A 359 -8.95 -13.95 0.69
CA LYS A 359 -8.12 -14.11 1.88
C LYS A 359 -6.75 -14.62 1.50
N ILE A 360 -5.76 -14.29 2.33
CA ILE A 360 -4.41 -14.80 2.16
C ILE A 360 -4.15 -15.86 3.22
N GLU A 361 -4.07 -17.12 2.79
CA GLU A 361 -3.97 -18.28 3.67
C GLU A 361 -2.68 -19.05 3.35
N ASN A 362 -1.70 -19.00 4.26
CA ASN A 362 -0.41 -19.68 4.13
C ASN A 362 0.30 -19.40 2.79
N GLY A 363 0.40 -18.12 2.41
CA GLY A 363 1.01 -17.67 1.18
C GLY A 363 0.19 -17.86 -0.08
N ASN A 364 -1.04 -18.37 0.04
CA ASN A 364 -1.93 -18.59 -1.09
C ASN A 364 -3.07 -17.58 -1.08
N ILE A 365 -3.42 -17.11 -2.27
CA ILE A 365 -4.61 -16.30 -2.50
C ILE A 365 -5.80 -17.25 -2.61
N VAL A 366 -6.73 -17.16 -1.66
CA VAL A 366 -7.97 -17.94 -1.65
C VAL A 366 -9.10 -17.02 -2.05
N TYR A 367 -9.73 -17.32 -3.18
CA TYR A 367 -10.84 -16.56 -3.75
C TYR A 367 -12.16 -17.08 -3.20
N TYR A 368 -13.03 -16.17 -2.76
CA TYR A 368 -14.39 -16.44 -2.31
C TYR A 368 -15.36 -15.73 -3.25
N PRO A 369 -15.84 -16.42 -4.32
CA PRO A 369 -16.79 -15.84 -5.27
C PRO A 369 -18.12 -15.53 -4.60
N GLU A 370 -18.66 -14.34 -4.88
CA GLU A 370 -19.99 -13.93 -4.42
C GLU A 370 -20.99 -13.90 -5.58
N GLU A 371 -20.58 -13.32 -6.72
CA GLU A 371 -21.43 -13.20 -7.90
C GLU A 371 -20.67 -13.62 -9.16
N LYS A 372 -21.43 -14.22 -10.09
CA LYS A 372 -20.96 -14.64 -11.42
C LYS A 372 -21.91 -14.11 -12.46
N PHE A 373 -21.35 -13.62 -13.56
CA PHE A 373 -22.05 -12.99 -14.64
C PHE A 373 -21.75 -13.71 -15.94
N THR A 374 -22.80 -13.93 -16.73
CA THR A 374 -22.70 -14.27 -18.14
C THR A 374 -22.48 -13.02 -18.99
N ALA A 375 -22.15 -13.18 -20.27
CA ALA A 375 -22.11 -12.03 -21.19
C ALA A 375 -23.45 -11.28 -21.21
N ARG A 376 -24.57 -11.99 -21.13
CA ARG A 376 -25.90 -11.41 -21.05
C ARG A 376 -26.11 -10.56 -19.80
N ASP A 377 -25.64 -11.02 -18.65
CA ASP A 377 -25.76 -10.27 -17.39
C ASP A 377 -24.92 -8.98 -17.41
N LEU A 378 -23.85 -8.94 -18.22
CA LEU A 378 -23.05 -7.73 -18.46
C LEU A 378 -23.70 -6.77 -19.47
N GLY A 379 -24.91 -7.07 -19.95
CA GLY A 379 -25.66 -6.21 -20.87
C GLY A 379 -25.36 -6.44 -22.35
N TYR A 380 -24.66 -7.52 -22.72
CA TYR A 380 -24.52 -7.93 -24.12
C TYR A 380 -25.74 -8.75 -24.54
N ASP A 381 -26.45 -8.28 -25.54
CA ASP A 381 -27.63 -8.92 -26.09
C ASP A 381 -27.46 -9.26 -27.57
N GLU A 382 -28.52 -9.78 -28.19
CA GLU A 382 -28.51 -10.11 -29.61
C GLU A 382 -28.31 -8.86 -30.48
N ASP A 383 -28.82 -7.70 -30.05
CA ASP A 383 -28.64 -6.43 -30.75
C ASP A 383 -27.17 -6.00 -30.76
N TYR A 384 -26.44 -6.21 -29.66
CA TYR A 384 -25.00 -6.01 -29.59
C TYR A 384 -24.27 -6.90 -30.61
N VAL A 385 -24.60 -8.19 -30.65
CA VAL A 385 -23.99 -9.14 -31.60
C VAL A 385 -24.26 -8.71 -33.03
N ILE A 386 -25.52 -8.39 -33.37
CA ILE A 386 -25.92 -7.92 -34.71
C ILE A 386 -25.16 -6.65 -35.10
N LYS A 387 -25.08 -5.69 -34.18
CA LYS A 387 -24.51 -4.37 -34.45
C LYS A 387 -22.99 -4.38 -34.55
N TYR A 388 -22.30 -5.25 -33.81
CA TYR A 388 -20.85 -5.18 -33.65
C TYR A 388 -20.09 -6.42 -34.14
N LEU A 389 -20.65 -7.62 -34.03
CA LEU A 389 -19.90 -8.86 -34.35
C LEU A 389 -20.22 -9.42 -35.74
N ILE A 390 -21.48 -9.32 -36.17
CA ILE A 390 -21.94 -9.87 -37.46
C ILE A 390 -22.43 -8.78 -38.42
N LYS A 391 -22.09 -7.53 -38.15
CA LYS A 391 -22.49 -6.37 -38.95
C LYS A 391 -22.09 -6.56 -40.42
N GLY A 392 -23.08 -6.50 -41.31
CA GLY A 392 -22.87 -6.62 -42.75
C GLY A 392 -22.72 -8.06 -43.26
N THR A 393 -23.06 -9.05 -42.42
CA THR A 393 -23.18 -10.45 -42.83
C THR A 393 -24.65 -10.87 -42.89
N ASP A 394 -24.94 -11.99 -43.56
CA ASP A 394 -26.28 -12.60 -43.61
C ASP A 394 -26.50 -13.63 -42.47
N LEU A 395 -25.56 -13.73 -41.52
CA LEU A 395 -25.65 -14.68 -40.42
C LEU A 395 -26.74 -14.27 -39.43
N SER A 396 -27.50 -15.23 -38.92
CA SER A 396 -28.22 -15.07 -37.66
C SER A 396 -27.26 -15.15 -36.46
N VAL A 397 -27.68 -14.62 -35.30
CA VAL A 397 -26.91 -14.71 -34.05
C VAL A 397 -26.64 -16.17 -33.66
N GLU A 398 -27.61 -17.06 -33.87
CA GLU A 398 -27.46 -18.50 -33.61
C GLU A 398 -26.41 -19.13 -34.53
N GLU A 399 -26.47 -18.88 -35.83
CA GLU A 399 -25.49 -19.40 -36.80
C GLU A 399 -24.08 -18.91 -36.50
N TYR A 400 -23.94 -17.64 -36.09
CA TYR A 400 -22.67 -17.07 -35.67
C TYR A 400 -22.08 -17.85 -34.49
N PHE A 401 -22.83 -18.00 -33.40
CA PHE A 401 -22.31 -18.71 -32.23
C PHE A 401 -22.05 -20.20 -32.47
N ILE A 402 -22.81 -20.86 -33.35
CA ILE A 402 -22.51 -22.22 -33.81
C ILE A 402 -21.14 -22.26 -34.52
N GLN A 403 -20.86 -21.31 -35.41
CA GLN A 403 -19.56 -21.22 -36.09
C GLN A 403 -18.42 -20.92 -35.11
N GLN A 404 -18.64 -20.02 -34.14
CA GLN A 404 -17.62 -19.70 -33.14
C GLN A 404 -17.34 -20.89 -32.22
N SER A 405 -18.36 -21.64 -31.79
CA SER A 405 -18.23 -22.81 -30.91
C SER A 405 -17.50 -23.99 -31.57
N GLN A 406 -17.36 -24.00 -32.90
CA GLN A 406 -16.51 -24.96 -33.61
C GLN A 406 -15.02 -24.61 -33.55
N ARG A 407 -14.69 -23.36 -33.23
CA ARG A 407 -13.34 -22.79 -33.25
C ARG A 407 -12.81 -22.46 -31.86
N PHE A 408 -13.69 -22.08 -30.94
CA PHE A 408 -13.36 -21.54 -29.64
C PHE A 408 -14.05 -22.30 -28.52
N GLU A 409 -13.40 -22.35 -27.35
CA GLU A 409 -13.95 -22.93 -26.14
C GLU A 409 -14.75 -21.89 -25.35
N SER A 410 -15.90 -22.30 -24.82
CA SER A 410 -16.67 -21.48 -23.86
C SER A 410 -15.84 -21.19 -22.62
N ALA A 411 -15.90 -19.96 -22.14
CA ALA A 411 -15.31 -19.59 -20.85
C ALA A 411 -16.02 -20.31 -19.69
N LYS A 412 -15.28 -20.60 -18.61
CA LYS A 412 -15.73 -21.42 -17.48
C LYS A 412 -15.43 -20.80 -16.12
#